data_AF-X1T984-F1
#
_entry.id   AF-X1T984-F1
#
_cell.length_a   1.000
_cell.length_b   1.000
_cell.length_c   1.000
_cell.angle_alpha   90.00
_cell.angle_beta   90.00
_cell.angle_gamma   90.00
#
_symmetry.space_group_name_H-M   'P 1'
#
loop_
_entity.id
_entity.type
_entity.pdbx_description
1 polymer ?
#
loop_
_entity_poly.entity_id
_entity_poly.type
_entity_poly.pdbx_seq_one_letter_code
_entity_poly.pdbx_strand_id
1 'polypeptide(L)'
;PIWNLTLNHPINVAYEAATADLKDINLVDMFHEEAYGITAINYNRDIENFNILKNLMKTITREKDAFGYKSPTDMGVNMAAIGIINDKVCREAAKQEIIRRYFRYYREKVEGIETQETIDKMEGHFS
;
A
#
# COMPACT_ATOMS: atom_id res chain seq x y z
N PRO A 1 -1.12 -2.05 1.38
CA PRO A 1 -2.40 -1.37 1.72
C PRO A 1 -3.60 -2.33 1.64
N ILE A 2 -4.75 -1.93 2.18
CA ILE A 2 -6.04 -2.60 1.99
C ILE A 2 -6.70 -1.99 0.75
N TRP A 3 -6.85 -2.81 -0.29
CA TRP A 3 -7.18 -2.36 -1.64
C TRP A 3 -8.56 -1.71 -1.76
N ASN A 4 -9.54 -2.17 -0.98
CA ASN A 4 -10.92 -1.69 -0.98
C ASN A 4 -11.21 -0.65 0.13
N LEU A 5 -10.17 -0.06 0.71
CA LEU A 5 -10.29 1.17 1.49
C LEU A 5 -9.69 2.32 0.70
N THR A 6 -10.23 3.53 0.86
CA THR A 6 -9.73 4.73 0.15
C THR A 6 -8.25 4.99 0.44
N LEU A 7 -7.56 5.68 -0.46
CA LEU A 7 -6.15 6.05 -0.30
C LEU A 7 -5.87 6.72 1.06
N ASN A 8 -6.70 7.71 1.40
CA ASN A 8 -6.58 8.50 2.64
C ASN A 8 -7.25 7.83 3.85
N HIS A 9 -7.61 6.54 3.75
CA HIS A 9 -8.12 5.82 4.91
C HIS A 9 -7.01 5.71 5.97
N PRO A 10 -7.25 6.01 7.26
CA PRO A 10 -6.21 5.97 8.28
C PRO A 10 -5.43 4.66 8.34
N ILE A 11 -6.09 3.51 8.06
CA ILE A 11 -5.41 2.21 7.97
C ILE A 11 -4.37 2.17 6.83
N ASN A 12 -4.68 2.71 5.66
CA ASN A 12 -3.74 2.78 4.54
C ASN A 12 -2.62 3.78 4.82
N VAL A 13 -2.93 4.93 5.42
CA VAL A 13 -1.91 5.90 5.86
C VAL A 13 -0.99 5.28 6.92
N ALA A 14 -1.53 4.53 7.87
CA ALA A 14 -0.73 3.82 8.87
C ALA A 14 0.17 2.74 8.25
N TYR A 15 -0.30 2.06 7.20
CA TYR A 15 0.54 1.15 6.41
C TYR A 15 1.71 1.89 5.77
N GLU A 16 1.45 3.01 5.08
CA GLU A 16 2.50 3.81 4.43
C GLU A 16 3.50 4.39 5.43
N ALA A 17 3.00 4.89 6.56
CA ALA A 17 3.81 5.31 7.69
C ALA A 17 4.69 4.16 8.20
N ALA A 18 4.15 2.94 8.31
CA ALA A 18 4.90 1.78 8.77
C ALA A 18 5.99 1.28 7.81
N THR A 19 5.96 1.75 6.55
CA THR A 19 6.91 1.41 5.47
C THR A 19 7.59 2.65 4.90
N ALA A 20 7.69 3.74 5.68
CA ALA A 20 8.28 4.99 5.22
C ALA A 20 9.74 4.78 4.75
N ASP A 21 10.49 3.92 5.44
CA ASP A 21 11.86 3.50 5.15
C ASP A 21 11.99 2.68 3.86
N LEU A 22 10.96 1.90 3.51
CA LEU A 22 10.93 1.06 2.31
C LEU A 22 10.57 1.83 1.04
N LYS A 23 10.28 3.13 1.15
CA LYS A 23 9.87 4.02 0.06
C LYS A 23 8.62 3.55 -0.70
N ASP A 24 7.82 2.68 -0.09
CA ASP A 24 6.53 2.27 -0.68
C ASP A 24 5.52 3.40 -0.52
N ILE A 25 4.85 3.76 -1.61
CA ILE A 25 3.84 4.83 -1.66
C ILE A 25 2.54 4.20 -2.12
N ASN A 26 1.46 4.40 -1.36
CA ASN A 26 0.15 3.94 -1.76
C ASN A 26 -0.36 4.76 -2.94
N LEU A 27 -0.92 4.10 -3.93
CA LEU A 27 -1.43 4.70 -5.16
C LEU A 27 -2.73 4.04 -5.59
N VAL A 28 -3.48 4.72 -6.45
CA VAL A 28 -4.60 4.09 -7.15
C VAL A 28 -4.06 3.08 -8.15
N ASP A 29 -4.63 1.87 -8.15
CA ASP A 29 -4.35 0.85 -9.15
C ASP A 29 -5.05 1.19 -10.47
N MET A 30 -4.32 1.89 -11.34
CA MET A 30 -4.80 2.29 -12.68
C MET A 30 -5.25 1.08 -13.52
N PHE A 31 -4.62 -0.09 -13.37
CA PHE A 31 -5.00 -1.28 -14.13
C PHE A 31 -6.37 -1.80 -13.72
N HIS A 32 -6.69 -1.74 -12.42
CA HIS A 32 -7.99 -2.19 -11.91
C HIS A 32 -9.09 -1.20 -12.29
N GLU A 33 -8.81 0.10 -12.22
CA GLU A 33 -9.74 1.14 -12.64
C GLU A 33 -10.05 1.06 -14.15
N GLU A 34 -9.04 0.87 -15.00
CA GLU A 34 -9.23 0.67 -16.44
C GLU A 34 -10.02 -0.61 -16.78
N ALA A 35 -9.76 -1.70 -16.07
CA ALA A 35 -10.38 -2.99 -16.36
C ALA A 35 -11.82 -3.12 -15.85
N TYR A 36 -12.14 -2.47 -14.73
CA TYR A 36 -13.41 -2.69 -14.01
C TYR A 36 -14.18 -1.42 -13.65
N GLY A 37 -13.59 -0.23 -13.80
CA GLY A 37 -14.19 1.02 -13.34
C GLY A 37 -14.29 1.12 -11.81
N ILE A 38 -13.48 0.34 -11.09
CA ILE A 38 -13.46 0.29 -9.62
C ILE A 38 -12.13 0.86 -9.14
N THR A 39 -12.18 1.90 -8.30
CA THR A 39 -10.98 2.43 -7.65
C THR A 39 -10.49 1.47 -6.58
N ALA A 40 -9.28 0.95 -6.75
CA ALA A 40 -8.58 0.10 -5.78
C ALA A 40 -7.22 0.72 -5.40
N ILE A 41 -6.75 0.45 -4.19
CA ILE A 41 -5.47 0.98 -3.68
C ILE A 41 -4.40 -0.10 -3.70
N ASN A 42 -3.30 0.19 -4.38
CA ASN A 42 -2.09 -0.62 -4.36
C ASN A 42 -0.89 0.28 -4.00
N TYR A 43 0.34 -0.13 -4.28
CA TYR A 43 1.54 0.66 -4.05
C TYR A 43 2.43 0.64 -5.29
N ASN A 44 3.27 1.68 -5.41
CA ASN A 44 4.09 1.96 -6.59
C ASN A 44 4.86 0.74 -7.11
N ARG A 45 5.53 -0.01 -6.23
CA ARG A 45 6.37 -1.16 -6.62
C ARG A 45 5.58 -2.24 -7.37
N ASP A 46 4.38 -2.58 -6.93
CA ASP A 46 3.58 -3.62 -7.58
C ASP A 46 2.95 -3.11 -8.89
N ILE A 47 2.49 -1.86 -8.90
CA ILE A 47 1.94 -1.20 -10.10
C ILE A 47 3.01 -1.14 -11.21
N GLU A 48 4.22 -0.68 -10.89
CA GLU A 48 5.32 -0.55 -11.84
C GLU A 48 5.76 -1.91 -12.41
N ASN A 49 5.73 -2.96 -11.59
CA ASN A 49 6.19 -4.29 -11.97
C ASN A 49 5.12 -5.18 -12.62
N PHE A 50 3.84 -4.77 -12.60
CA PHE A 50 2.72 -5.61 -13.05
C PHE A 50 2.89 -6.15 -14.47
N ASN A 51 3.24 -5.29 -15.41
CA ASN A 51 3.40 -5.68 -16.82
C ASN A 51 4.55 -6.66 -17.03
N ILE A 52 5.65 -6.49 -16.28
CA ILE A 52 6.80 -7.40 -16.30
C ILE A 52 6.36 -8.77 -15.79
N LEU A 53 5.68 -8.81 -14.66
CA LEU A 53 5.19 -10.06 -14.06
C LEU A 53 4.17 -10.76 -14.97
N LYS A 54 3.24 -10.02 -15.57
CA LYS A 54 2.26 -10.55 -16.53
C LYS A 54 2.94 -11.21 -17.73
N ASN A 55 4.01 -10.60 -18.25
CA ASN A 55 4.78 -11.20 -19.35
C ASN A 55 5.55 -12.44 -18.90
N LEU A 56 6.16 -12.41 -17.71
CA LEU A 56 6.83 -13.57 -17.14
C LEU A 56 5.86 -14.76 -16.96
N MET A 57 4.65 -14.51 -16.45
CA MET A 57 3.63 -15.54 -16.29
C MET A 57 3.24 -16.18 -17.62
N LYS A 58 3.07 -15.38 -18.70
CA LYS A 58 2.82 -15.90 -20.05
C LYS A 58 3.95 -16.81 -20.53
N THR A 59 5.21 -16.43 -20.28
CA THR A 59 6.37 -17.23 -20.67
C THR A 59 6.42 -18.56 -19.91
N ILE A 60 6.19 -18.55 -18.60
CA ILE A 60 6.28 -19.74 -17.75
C ILE A 60 5.14 -20.72 -18.04
N THR A 61 3.90 -20.21 -18.10
CA THR A 61 2.70 -21.04 -18.30
C THR A 61 2.49 -21.44 -19.77
N ARG A 62 3.11 -20.71 -20.71
CA ARG A 62 2.84 -20.77 -22.15
C ARG A 62 1.38 -20.44 -22.52
N GLU A 63 0.67 -19.78 -21.62
CA GLU A 63 -0.70 -19.32 -21.82
C GLU A 63 -0.72 -17.82 -22.15
N LYS A 64 -1.65 -17.42 -23.02
CA LYS A 64 -1.79 -16.01 -23.43
C LYS A 64 -2.30 -15.13 -22.28
N ASP A 65 -3.10 -15.69 -21.38
CA ASP A 65 -3.73 -14.99 -20.25
C ASP A 65 -3.63 -15.82 -18.97
N ALA A 66 -2.39 -16.10 -18.58
CA ALA A 66 -2.08 -16.86 -17.38
C ALA A 66 -2.81 -16.26 -16.16
N PHE A 67 -3.63 -17.08 -15.49
CA PHE A 67 -4.42 -16.73 -14.28
C PHE A 67 -5.49 -15.62 -14.44
N GLY A 68 -5.61 -14.99 -15.60
CA GLY A 68 -6.65 -13.99 -15.89
C GLY A 68 -6.53 -12.65 -15.13
N TYR A 69 -5.38 -12.37 -14.51
CA TYR A 69 -5.19 -11.12 -13.76
C TYR A 69 -5.14 -9.90 -14.69
N LYS A 70 -6.02 -8.94 -14.44
CA LYS A 70 -6.08 -7.67 -15.16
C LYS A 70 -5.40 -6.53 -14.41
N SER A 71 -5.18 -6.68 -13.10
CA SER A 71 -4.45 -5.73 -12.28
C SER A 71 -3.64 -6.39 -11.14
N PRO A 72 -2.72 -5.65 -10.50
CA PRO A 72 -2.11 -6.05 -9.23
C PRO A 72 -3.12 -6.34 -8.13
N THR A 73 -4.24 -5.63 -8.10
CA THR A 73 -5.34 -5.90 -7.17
C THR A 73 -5.93 -7.30 -7.38
N ASP A 74 -6.10 -7.75 -8.63
CA ASP A 74 -6.61 -9.10 -8.94
C ASP A 74 -5.65 -10.20 -8.47
N MET A 75 -4.35 -9.92 -8.46
CA MET A 75 -3.33 -10.84 -7.93
C MET A 75 -3.39 -10.95 -6.40
N GLY A 76 -3.99 -9.96 -5.73
CA GLY A 76 -4.17 -9.95 -4.30
C GLY A 76 -5.33 -10.83 -3.85
N VAL A 77 -5.18 -11.48 -2.69
CA VAL A 77 -6.23 -12.28 -2.04
C VAL A 77 -6.73 -11.64 -0.74
N ASN A 78 -6.46 -10.34 -0.55
CA ASN A 78 -6.70 -9.65 0.71
C ASN A 78 -8.20 -9.37 0.93
N MET A 79 -8.74 -9.92 2.02
CA MET A 79 -10.14 -9.76 2.46
C MET A 79 -10.27 -8.98 3.78
N ALA A 80 -9.19 -8.34 4.26
CA ALA A 80 -9.13 -7.75 5.60
C ALA A 80 -10.22 -6.70 5.87
N ALA A 81 -10.58 -5.86 4.89
CA ALA A 81 -11.62 -4.85 5.06
C ALA A 81 -12.98 -5.46 5.44
N ILE A 82 -13.29 -6.66 4.94
CA ILE A 82 -14.56 -7.35 5.19
C ILE A 82 -14.68 -7.73 6.68
N GLY A 83 -13.54 -7.95 7.35
CA GLY A 83 -13.48 -8.23 8.78
C GLY A 83 -13.60 -6.98 9.67
N ILE A 84 -13.65 -5.77 9.10
CA ILE A 84 -13.78 -4.54 9.90
C ILE A 84 -15.22 -4.40 10.38
N ILE A 85 -15.46 -4.79 11.62
CA ILE A 85 -16.78 -4.67 12.28
C ILE A 85 -17.04 -3.27 12.87
N ASN A 86 -15.98 -2.50 13.14
CA ASN A 86 -16.06 -1.14 13.68
C ASN A 86 -14.95 -0.26 13.12
N ASP A 87 -15.27 0.40 12.01
CA ASP A 87 -14.35 1.28 11.29
C ASP A 87 -13.82 2.43 12.17
N LYS A 88 -14.67 3.00 13.04
CA LYS A 88 -14.27 4.10 13.92
C LYS A 88 -13.13 3.70 14.86
N VAL A 89 -13.20 2.51 15.46
CA VAL A 89 -12.14 1.99 16.34
C VAL A 89 -10.86 1.75 15.55
N CYS A 90 -10.94 1.17 14.36
CA CYS A 90 -9.79 0.93 13.50
C CYS A 90 -9.12 2.24 13.05
N ARG A 91 -9.91 3.28 12.73
CA ARG A 91 -9.38 4.61 12.38
C ARG A 91 -8.60 5.24 13.53
N GLU A 92 -9.15 5.22 14.74
CA GLU A 92 -8.46 5.78 15.91
C GLU A 92 -7.18 5.01 16.23
N ALA A 93 -7.22 3.67 16.18
CA ALA A 93 -6.02 2.85 16.35
C ALA A 93 -4.94 3.15 15.30
N ALA A 94 -5.33 3.30 14.04
CA ALA A 94 -4.42 3.60 12.95
C ALA A 94 -3.75 4.99 13.10
N LYS A 95 -4.50 6.01 13.55
CA LYS A 95 -3.94 7.33 13.88
C LYS A 95 -2.88 7.24 14.99
N GLN A 96 -3.13 6.44 16.03
CA GLN A 96 -2.13 6.22 17.10
C GLN A 96 -0.88 5.52 16.57
N GLU A 97 -1.01 4.57 15.65
CA GLU A 97 0.14 3.90 15.02
C GLU A 97 0.99 4.87 14.18
N ILE A 98 0.36 5.80 13.43
CA ILE A 98 1.09 6.84 12.68
C ILE A 98 1.97 7.67 13.62
N ILE A 99 1.40 8.14 14.74
CA ILE A 99 2.14 8.90 15.77
C ILE A 99 3.29 8.05 16.35
N ARG A 100 3.02 6.77 16.66
CA ARG A 100 4.03 5.85 17.18
C ARG A 100 5.19 5.66 16.20
N ARG A 101 4.90 5.50 14.90
CA ARG A 101 5.91 5.35 13.85
C ARG A 101 6.76 6.60 13.72
N TYR A 102 6.16 7.79 13.77
CA TYR A 102 6.91 9.05 13.73
C TYR A 102 7.97 9.11 14.83
N PHE A 103 7.58 8.88 16.10
CA PHE A 103 8.54 8.91 17.20
C PHE A 103 9.60 7.81 17.11
N ARG A 104 9.23 6.62 16.60
CA ARG A 104 10.19 5.54 16.39
C ARG A 104 11.26 5.93 15.37
N TYR A 105 10.84 6.39 14.18
CA TYR A 105 11.78 6.80 13.13
C TYR A 105 12.60 8.02 13.56
N TYR A 106 12.02 8.95 14.31
CA TYR A 106 12.75 10.09 14.85
C TYR A 106 13.89 9.64 15.78
N ARG A 107 13.61 8.70 16.67
CA ARG A 107 14.62 8.08 17.54
C ARG A 107 15.68 7.33 16.74
N GLU A 108 15.28 6.53 15.76
CA GLU A 108 16.19 5.77 14.88
C GLU A 108 17.10 6.68 14.04
N LYS A 109 16.61 7.86 13.64
CA LYS A 109 17.43 8.88 12.98
C LYS A 109 18.48 9.47 13.92
N VAL A 110 18.13 9.75 15.17
CA VAL A 110 19.11 10.23 16.18
C VAL A 110 20.19 9.17 16.43
N GLU A 111 19.84 7.89 16.36
CA GLU A 111 20.78 6.76 16.46
C GLU A 111 21.58 6.51 15.17
N GLY A 112 21.31 7.23 14.08
CA GLY A 112 21.99 7.08 12.79
C GLY A 112 21.56 5.87 11.96
N ILE A 113 20.41 5.27 12.29
CA ILE A 113 19.82 4.13 11.55
C ILE A 113 18.99 4.63 10.36
N GLU A 114 18.18 5.65 10.61
CA GLU A 114 17.22 6.18 9.64
C GLU A 114 17.61 7.56 9.10
N THR A 115 17.00 7.93 7.98
CA THR A 115 17.37 9.14 7.23
C THR A 115 16.42 10.31 7.50
N GLN A 116 16.85 11.53 7.14
CA GLN A 116 15.95 12.68 7.10
C GLN A 116 14.76 12.45 6.16
N GLU A 117 14.99 11.79 5.02
CA GLU A 117 13.95 11.46 4.02
C GLU A 117 12.80 10.64 4.65
N THR A 118 13.13 9.67 5.51
CA THR A 118 12.13 8.88 6.26
C THR A 118 11.27 9.77 7.15
N ILE A 119 11.85 10.78 7.81
CA ILE A 119 11.12 11.72 8.67
C ILE A 119 10.24 12.65 7.85
N ASP A 120 10.77 13.22 6.77
CA ASP A 120 10.02 14.15 5.90
C ASP A 120 8.77 13.46 5.34
N LYS A 121 8.89 12.18 4.99
CA LYS A 121 7.76 11.35 4.57
C LYS A 121 6.73 11.16 5.68
N MET A 122 7.19 10.87 6.90
CA MET A 122 6.30 10.75 8.06
C MET A 122 5.58 12.07 8.39
N GLU A 123 6.26 13.21 8.25
CA GLU A 123 5.69 14.55 8.47
C GLU A 123 4.57 14.86 7.47
N GLY A 124 4.70 14.38 6.23
CA GLY A 124 3.65 14.45 5.20
C GLY A 124 2.34 13.73 5.57
N HIS A 125 2.33 12.85 6.58
CA HIS A 125 1.11 12.20 7.05
C HIS A 125 0.32 13.03 8.07
N PHE A 126 0.88 14.14 8.57
CA PHE A 126 0.24 15.02 9.57
C PHE A 126 -0.30 16.34 9.00
N SER A 127 -0.01 16.64 7.73
CA SER A 127 -0.54 17.80 6.99
C SER A 127 -1.93 17.55 6.43
#